data_AF-A0A9E2BCU2-F1
#
_entry.id   AF-A0A9E2BCU2-F1
#
_cell.length_a   1.000
_cell.length_b   1.000
_cell.length_c   1.000
_cell.angle_alpha   90.00
_cell.angle_beta   90.00
_cell.angle_gamma   90.00
#
_symmetry.space_group_name_H-M   'P 1'
#
loop_
_entity.id
_entity.type
_entity.pdbx_description
1 polymer ?
#
loop_
_entity_poly.entity_id
_entity_poly.type
_entity_poly.pdbx_seq_one_letter_code
_entity_poly.pdbx_strand_id
1 'polypeptide(L)' 'MQSQALQISYEFFPPRTPAMTRRLWRAVGQLERLDPQFFSMTYG' A
#
# COMPACT_ATOMS: atom_id res chain seq x y z
N MET A 1 -1.47 -25.55 -17.27
CA MET A 1 -1.29 -25.18 -15.85
C MET A 1 -1.69 -23.73 -15.70
N GLN A 2 -2.81 -23.43 -15.04
CA GLN A 2 -3.15 -22.03 -14.76
C GLN A 2 -2.20 -21.55 -13.66
N SER A 3 -1.33 -20.60 -13.99
CA SER A 3 -0.53 -19.88 -13.00
C SER A 3 -1.48 -18.98 -12.23
N GLN A 4 -1.82 -19.32 -10.98
CA GLN A 4 -2.53 -18.39 -10.10
C GLN A 4 -1.64 -17.16 -9.90
N ALA A 5 -2.14 -16.00 -10.33
CA ALA A 5 -1.50 -14.73 -10.03
C ALA A 5 -1.47 -14.55 -8.50
N LEU A 6 -0.31 -14.18 -7.96
CA LEU A 6 -0.16 -13.90 -6.54
C LEU A 6 -1.01 -12.67 -6.18
N GLN A 7 -1.89 -12.82 -5.19
CA GLN A 7 -2.75 -11.73 -4.74
C GLN A 7 -2.12 -11.07 -3.53
N ILE A 8 -1.91 -9.75 -3.61
CA ILE A 8 -1.19 -8.96 -2.61
C ILE A 8 -2.07 -7.79 -2.17
N SER A 9 -2.03 -7.48 -0.87
CA SER A 9 -2.59 -6.25 -0.30
C SER A 9 -1.57 -5.62 0.64
N TYR A 10 -1.73 -4.33 0.91
CA TYR A 10 -0.83 -3.56 1.79
C TYR A 10 -1.61 -2.82 2.87
N GLU A 11 -1.10 -2.82 4.09
CA GLU A 11 -1.66 -2.08 5.22
C GLU A 11 -0.70 -0.98 5.68
N PHE A 12 -1.25 0.21 5.95
CA PHE A 12 -0.52 1.36 6.45
C PHE A 12 -0.97 1.79 7.85
N PHE A 13 -0.09 2.57 8.49
CA PHE A 13 -0.40 3.30 9.72
C PHE A 13 -0.62 4.79 9.41
N PRO A 14 -1.57 5.46 10.09
CA PRO A 14 -1.81 6.89 9.90
C PRO A 14 -0.53 7.73 10.09
N PRO A 15 -0.14 8.56 9.10
CA PRO A 15 1.04 9.40 9.22
C PRO A 15 0.82 10.48 10.28
N ARG A 16 1.78 10.63 11.19
CA ARG A 16 1.70 11.63 12.28
C ARG A 16 2.35 12.97 11.96
N THR A 17 2.98 13.08 10.79
CA THR A 17 3.69 14.30 10.35
C THR A 17 3.52 14.54 8.84
N PRO A 18 3.73 15.79 8.36
CA PRO A 18 3.74 16.09 6.93
C PRO A 18 4.81 15.30 6.15
N ALA A 19 5.97 15.05 6.77
CA ALA A 19 7.04 14.26 6.16
C ALA A 19 6.63 12.79 5.97
N MET A 20 5.96 12.20 6.97
CA MET A 20 5.40 10.85 6.86
C MET A 20 4.32 10.76 5.79
N THR A 21 3.48 11.79 5.66
CA THR A 21 2.44 11.87 4.63
C THR A 21 3.05 11.83 3.22
N ARG A 22 4.11 12.62 2.97
CA ARG A 22 4.84 12.57 1.69
C ARG A 22 5.46 11.19 1.43
N ARG A 23 5.99 10.53 2.47
CA ARG A 23 6.55 9.18 2.37
C ARG A 23 5.47 8.14 2.05
N LEU A 24 4.30 8.25 2.68
CA LEU A 24 3.15 7.38 2.42
C LEU A 24 2.75 7.45 0.95
N TRP A 25 2.51 8.65 0.41
CA TRP A 25 2.11 8.81 -0.99
C TRP A 25 3.17 8.32 -1.97
N ARG A 26 4.46 8.52 -1.65
CA ARG A 26 5.54 7.92 -2.44
C ARG A 26 5.49 6.40 -2.42
N ALA A 27 5.30 5.79 -1.25
CA ALA A 27 5.22 4.33 -1.11
C ALA A 27 4.02 3.77 -1.89
N VAL A 28 2.84 4.36 -1.74
CA VAL A 28 1.62 3.98 -2.50
C VAL A 28 1.90 3.95 -4.00
N GLY A 29 2.43 5.03 -4.57
CA GLY A 29 2.72 5.08 -6.02
C GLY A 29 3.80 4.09 -6.48
N GLN A 30 4.73 3.68 -5.60
CA GLN A 30 5.68 2.62 -5.96
C GLN A 30 5.04 1.22 -5.94
N LEU A 31 4.14 0.97 -4.97
CA LEU A 31 3.49 -0.32 -4.71
C LEU A 31 2.30 -0.62 -5.62
N GLU A 32 1.59 0.41 -6.10
CA GLU A 32 0.47 0.27 -7.05
C GLU A 32 0.86 -0.48 -8.33
N ARG A 33 2.13 -0.39 -8.76
CA ARG A 33 2.66 -1.12 -9.93
C ARG A 33 2.68 -2.64 -9.77
N LEU A 34 2.43 -3.15 -8.57
CA LEU A 34 2.35 -4.58 -8.28
C LEU A 34 0.91 -5.11 -8.36
N ASP A 35 -0.04 -4.31 -8.84
CA ASP A 35 -1.47 -4.64 -8.96
C ASP A 35 -2.08 -5.19 -7.65
N PRO A 36 -1.95 -4.45 -6.53
CA PRO A 36 -2.52 -4.89 -5.27
C PRO A 36 -4.04 -4.87 -5.33
N GLN A 37 -4.68 -5.79 -4.63
CA GLN A 37 -6.14 -5.83 -4.57
C GLN A 37 -6.75 -4.61 -3.89
N PHE A 38 -6.10 -4.16 -2.81
CA PHE A 38 -6.49 -3.00 -2.04
C PHE A 38 -5.35 -2.53 -1.14
N PHE A 39 -5.53 -1.31 -0.63
CA PHE A 39 -4.76 -0.74 0.46
C PHE A 39 -5.67 -0.55 1.68
N SER A 40 -5.19 -0.88 2.87
CA SER A 40 -5.88 -0.59 4.14
C SER A 40 -5.09 0.41 4.98
N MET A 41 -5.79 1.06 5.92
CA MET A 41 -5.20 1.94 6.92
C MET A 41 -5.74 1.52 8.29
N THR A 42 -4.84 1.35 9.25
CA THR A 42 -5.24 1.07 10.64
C THR A 42 -5.92 2.29 11.29
N TYR A 43 -6.72 2.03 12.33
CA TYR A 43 -7.29 3.06 13.19
C TYR A 43 -6.63 2.99 14.57
N GLY A 44 -6.24 4.14 15.11
CA GLY A 44 -5.56 4.25 16.42
C GLY A 44 -5.88 5.56 17.11
#